data_AF-A0A7K0DK87-F1
#
_entry.id   AF-A0A7K0DK87-F1
#
_cell.length_a   1.000
_cell.length_b   1.000
_cell.length_c   1.000
_cell.angle_alpha   90.00
_cell.angle_beta   90.00
_cell.angle_gamma   90.00
#
_symmetry.space_group_name_H-M   'P 1'
#
loop_
_entity.id
_entity.type
_entity.pdbx_description
1 polymer ?
#
loop_
_entity_poly.entity_id
_entity_poly.type
_entity_poly.pdbx_seq_one_letter_code
_entity_poly.pdbx_strand_id
1 'polypeptide(L)'
;MATPDANPRPRRTDARRNREALLAAASRVFAAQGASAALDTIAREAGVGNATMYRHFPTRDAMVEAVLAERYRELAAHAEELANAADADAALLDWLTEFVAYNQTFRGLSEIVLATLRDHDSALYASCKAMRANAADLLTRAQRLGTVRDDIDAADLFTHAAGIAWATQYAPTEDPGRARRLLRVMTDGLRRPT
;
A
#
# COMPACT_ATOMS: atom_id res chain seq x y z
N MET A 1 -51.82 9.70 -18.43
CA MET A 1 -50.74 8.82 -18.94
C MET A 1 -49.45 9.29 -18.28
N ALA A 2 -49.03 8.67 -17.17
CA ALA A 2 -47.87 9.07 -16.40
C ALA A 2 -46.97 7.85 -16.21
N THR A 3 -45.79 7.85 -16.84
CA THR A 3 -44.72 6.89 -16.58
C THR A 3 -43.89 7.40 -15.39
N PRO A 4 -43.77 6.65 -14.28
CA PRO A 4 -42.84 7.02 -13.23
C PRO A 4 -41.43 6.64 -13.67
N ASP A 5 -40.57 7.65 -13.71
CA ASP A 5 -39.12 7.53 -13.85
C ASP A 5 -38.57 6.91 -12.56
N ALA A 6 -38.34 5.60 -12.57
CA ALA A 6 -37.81 4.86 -11.43
C ALA A 6 -36.33 4.56 -11.68
N ASN A 7 -35.46 5.53 -11.41
CA ASN A 7 -34.05 5.25 -11.23
C ASN A 7 -33.89 4.48 -9.89
N PRO A 8 -33.65 3.16 -9.89
CA PRO A 8 -33.58 2.41 -8.65
C PRO A 8 -32.30 2.83 -7.95
N ARG A 9 -32.41 3.32 -6.71
CA ARG A 9 -31.23 3.57 -5.87
C ARG A 9 -30.37 2.29 -5.86
N PRO A 10 -29.06 2.37 -6.16
CA PRO A 10 -28.20 1.19 -6.19
C PRO A 10 -28.34 0.42 -4.88
N ARG A 11 -28.58 -0.90 -4.95
CA ARG A 11 -28.64 -1.74 -3.76
C ARG A 11 -27.27 -1.65 -3.07
N ARG A 12 -27.21 -1.65 -1.74
CA ARG A 12 -25.95 -1.53 -0.98
C ARG A 12 -24.87 -2.53 -1.45
N THR A 13 -25.30 -3.73 -1.85
CA THR A 13 -24.44 -4.76 -2.43
C THR A 13 -23.77 -4.31 -3.73
N ASP A 14 -24.51 -3.64 -4.62
CA ASP A 14 -23.99 -3.17 -5.91
C ASP A 14 -23.04 -1.98 -5.71
N ALA A 15 -23.37 -1.08 -4.78
CA ALA A 15 -22.48 0.03 -4.41
C ALA A 15 -21.15 -0.47 -3.84
N ARG A 16 -21.17 -1.52 -3.01
CA ARG A 16 -19.94 -2.14 -2.48
C ARG A 16 -19.12 -2.82 -3.59
N ARG A 17 -19.76 -3.63 -4.43
CA ARG A 17 -19.10 -4.30 -5.58
C ARG A 17 -18.46 -3.30 -6.54
N ASN A 18 -19.17 -2.21 -6.85
CA ASN A 18 -18.64 -1.16 -7.71
C ASN A 18 -17.43 -0.47 -7.09
N ARG A 19 -17.46 -0.19 -5.78
CA ARG A 19 -16.31 0.37 -5.07
C ARG A 19 -15.10 -0.59 -5.11
N GLU A 20 -15.31 -1.86 -4.82
CA GLU A 20 -14.25 -2.90 -4.87
C GLU A 20 -13.66 -3.02 -6.28
N ALA A 21 -14.50 -3.06 -7.32
CA ALA A 21 -14.06 -3.10 -8.72
C ALA A 21 -13.24 -1.87 -9.12
N LEU A 22 -13.68 -0.67 -8.69
CA LEU A 22 -12.95 0.58 -8.91
C LEU A 22 -11.58 0.58 -8.22
N LEU A 23 -11.49 0.13 -6.97
CA LEU A 23 -10.22 0.07 -6.24
C LEU A 23 -9.23 -0.92 -6.90
N ALA A 24 -9.72 -2.09 -7.31
CA ALA A 24 -8.91 -3.09 -8.00
C ALA A 24 -8.38 -2.58 -9.35
N ALA A 25 -9.24 -1.92 -10.14
CA ALA A 25 -8.84 -1.29 -11.40
C ALA A 25 -7.85 -0.14 -11.17
N ALA A 26 -8.16 0.75 -10.21
CA ALA A 26 -7.31 1.89 -9.87
C ALA A 26 -5.91 1.43 -9.48
N SER A 27 -5.80 0.38 -8.66
CA SER A 27 -4.49 -0.11 -8.27
C SER A 27 -3.66 -0.63 -9.44
N ARG A 28 -4.27 -1.31 -10.43
CA ARG A 28 -3.55 -1.78 -11.64
C ARG A 28 -3.14 -0.63 -12.54
N VAL A 29 -4.05 0.32 -12.73
CA VAL A 29 -3.83 1.48 -13.60
C VAL A 29 -2.75 2.39 -13.03
N PHE A 30 -2.79 2.68 -11.73
CA PHE A 30 -1.74 3.44 -11.06
C PHE A 30 -0.41 2.70 -11.06
N ALA A 31 -0.40 1.37 -10.92
CA ALA A 31 0.83 0.58 -11.04
C ALA A 31 1.52 0.74 -12.39
N ALA A 32 0.74 0.69 -13.47
CA ALA A 32 1.28 0.80 -14.82
C ALA A 32 1.67 2.24 -15.19
N GLN A 33 0.81 3.20 -14.89
CA GLN A 33 0.87 4.56 -15.44
C GLN A 33 1.32 5.61 -14.41
N GLY A 34 1.42 5.27 -13.13
CA GLY A 34 1.77 6.20 -12.05
C GLY A 34 0.70 7.28 -11.83
N ALA A 35 1.12 8.40 -11.23
CA ALA A 35 0.25 9.51 -10.86
C ALA A 35 -0.56 10.14 -12.02
N SER A 36 -0.07 10.03 -13.26
CA SER A 36 -0.66 10.63 -14.46
C SER A 36 -1.84 9.85 -15.04
N ALA A 37 -2.16 8.67 -14.50
CA ALA A 37 -3.17 7.79 -15.08
C ALA A 37 -4.56 8.43 -15.14
N ALA A 38 -5.29 8.30 -16.25
CA ALA A 38 -6.62 8.91 -16.39
C ALA A 38 -7.70 8.15 -15.57
N LEU A 39 -8.53 8.88 -14.80
CA LEU A 39 -9.61 8.27 -14.02
C LEU A 39 -10.66 7.58 -14.91
N ASP A 40 -10.90 8.09 -16.11
CA ASP A 40 -11.81 7.46 -17.07
C ASP A 40 -11.33 6.07 -17.52
N THR A 41 -10.01 5.85 -17.59
CA THR A 41 -9.43 4.53 -17.85
C THR A 41 -9.77 3.57 -16.72
N ILE A 42 -9.70 4.03 -15.47
CA ILE A 42 -10.04 3.23 -14.27
C ILE A 42 -11.51 2.85 -14.28
N ALA A 43 -12.41 3.80 -14.53
CA ALA A 43 -13.85 3.55 -14.62
C ALA A 43 -14.17 2.48 -15.68
N ARG A 44 -13.58 2.63 -16.88
CA ARG A 44 -13.72 1.69 -17.98
C ARG A 44 -13.20 0.30 -17.62
N GLU A 45 -12.01 0.19 -17.02
CA GLU A 45 -11.45 -1.09 -16.59
C GLU A 45 -12.25 -1.76 -15.47
N ALA A 46 -12.87 -0.96 -14.59
CA ALA A 46 -13.75 -1.45 -13.54
C ALA A 46 -15.14 -1.88 -14.07
N GLY A 47 -15.49 -1.54 -15.31
CA GLY A 47 -16.84 -1.71 -15.83
C GLY A 47 -17.88 -0.82 -15.12
N VAL A 48 -17.45 0.30 -14.54
CA VAL A 48 -18.29 1.23 -13.78
C VAL A 48 -18.41 2.56 -14.50
N GLY A 49 -19.61 3.11 -14.63
CA GLY A 49 -19.81 4.40 -15.28
C GLY A 49 -19.18 5.57 -14.52
N ASN A 50 -18.67 6.58 -15.24
CA ASN A 50 -17.99 7.75 -14.67
C ASN A 50 -18.80 8.47 -13.57
N ALA A 51 -20.11 8.65 -13.77
CA ALA A 51 -20.97 9.28 -12.77
C ALA A 51 -21.01 8.49 -11.44
N THR A 52 -20.93 7.15 -11.51
CA THR A 52 -20.85 6.28 -10.32
C THR A 52 -19.46 6.31 -9.70
N MET A 53 -18.39 6.35 -10.51
CA MET A 53 -17.03 6.54 -10.03
C MET A 53 -16.89 7.84 -9.23
N TYR A 54 -17.29 8.98 -9.80
CA TYR A 54 -17.20 10.29 -9.12
C TYR A 54 -18.09 10.38 -7.88
N ARG A 55 -19.18 9.59 -7.79
CA ARG A 55 -19.95 9.45 -6.54
C ARG A 55 -19.18 8.70 -5.45
N HIS A 56 -18.35 7.72 -5.79
CA HIS A 56 -17.52 6.98 -4.83
C HIS A 56 -16.21 7.69 -4.50
N PHE A 57 -15.63 8.37 -5.49
CA PHE A 57 -14.35 9.05 -5.42
C PHE A 57 -14.47 10.42 -6.11
N PRO A 58 -14.90 11.46 -5.37
CA PRO A 58 -15.15 12.77 -5.94
C PRO A 58 -13.90 13.43 -6.54
N THR A 59 -12.72 13.06 -6.05
CA THR A 59 -11.43 13.56 -6.50
C THR A 59 -10.46 12.40 -6.81
N ARG A 60 -9.43 12.69 -7.60
CA ARG A 60 -8.29 11.78 -7.79
C ARG A 60 -7.67 11.41 -6.45
N ASP A 61 -7.46 12.40 -5.58
CA ASP A 61 -6.86 12.20 -4.26
C ASP A 61 -7.69 11.23 -3.43
N ALA A 62 -9.01 11.39 -3.38
CA ALA A 62 -9.90 10.45 -2.68
C ALA A 62 -9.81 9.00 -3.21
N MET A 63 -9.57 8.82 -4.52
CA MET A 63 -9.33 7.50 -5.10
C MET A 63 -7.96 6.95 -4.69
N VAL A 64 -6.91 7.78 -4.79
CA VAL A 64 -5.54 7.41 -4.42
C VAL A 64 -5.47 7.03 -2.95
N GLU A 65 -6.04 7.84 -2.06
CA GLU A 65 -6.12 7.58 -0.63
C GLU A 65 -6.81 6.25 -0.33
N ALA A 66 -7.94 5.98 -1.00
CA ALA A 66 -8.67 4.76 -0.78
C ALA A 66 -7.92 3.51 -1.27
N VAL A 67 -7.19 3.61 -2.38
CA VAL A 67 -6.31 2.54 -2.87
C VAL A 67 -5.17 2.29 -1.89
N LEU A 68 -4.48 3.34 -1.45
CA LEU A 68 -3.39 3.23 -0.48
C LEU A 68 -3.86 2.69 0.86
N ALA A 69 -5.03 3.11 1.34
CA ALA A 69 -5.61 2.63 2.59
C ALA A 69 -5.93 1.13 2.54
N GLU A 70 -6.34 0.61 1.38
CA GLU A 70 -6.53 -0.84 1.17
C GLU A 70 -5.19 -1.57 1.14
N ARG A 71 -4.18 -1.04 0.43
CA ARG A 71 -2.84 -1.64 0.39
C ARG A 71 -2.18 -1.71 1.76
N TYR A 72 -2.34 -0.67 2.59
CA TYR A 72 -1.84 -0.72 3.97
C TYR A 72 -2.60 -1.73 4.84
N ARG A 73 -3.90 -1.99 4.58
CA ARG A 73 -4.61 -3.09 5.26
C ARG A 73 -4.09 -4.46 4.83
N GLU A 74 -3.83 -4.65 3.54
CA GLU A 74 -3.24 -5.89 3.02
C GLU A 74 -1.84 -6.13 3.62
N LEU A 75 -1.00 -5.10 3.72
CA LEU A 75 0.30 -5.20 4.38
C LEU A 75 0.18 -5.45 5.89
N ALA A 76 -0.82 -4.88 6.55
CA ALA A 76 -1.11 -5.16 7.95
C ALA A 76 -1.50 -6.64 8.14
N ALA A 77 -2.36 -7.18 7.27
CA ALA A 77 -2.75 -8.59 7.28
C ALA A 77 -1.57 -9.52 6.97
N HIS A 78 -0.72 -9.16 6.00
CA HIS A 78 0.50 -9.92 5.69
C HIS A 78 1.45 -10.02 6.89
N ALA A 79 1.60 -8.93 7.66
CA ALA A 79 2.39 -8.98 8.90
C ALA A 79 1.77 -9.93 9.94
N GLU A 80 0.44 -9.97 10.05
CA GLU A 80 -0.26 -10.90 10.96
C GLU A 80 -0.04 -12.37 10.55
N GLU A 81 -0.09 -12.67 9.25
CA GLU A 81 0.20 -14.01 8.71
C GLU A 81 1.64 -14.44 9.02
N LEU A 82 2.58 -13.50 8.93
CA LEU A 82 4.00 -13.72 9.19
C LEU A 82 4.37 -13.74 10.69
N ALA A 83 3.46 -13.34 11.58
CA ALA A 83 3.76 -13.18 13.01
C ALA A 83 4.33 -14.45 13.67
N ASN A 84 3.90 -15.63 13.19
CA ASN A 84 4.31 -16.94 13.70
C ASN A 84 5.23 -17.72 12.75
N ALA A 85 5.76 -17.10 11.71
CA ALA A 85 6.67 -17.75 10.77
C ALA A 85 7.90 -18.33 11.48
N ALA A 86 8.36 -19.52 11.06
CA ALA A 86 9.46 -20.23 11.73
C ALA A 86 10.76 -19.39 11.77
N ASP A 87 11.04 -18.67 10.68
CA ASP A 87 12.19 -17.77 10.56
C ASP A 87 11.69 -16.31 10.66
N ALA A 88 12.02 -15.63 11.76
CA ALA A 88 11.61 -14.25 12.02
C ALA A 88 12.34 -13.25 11.11
N ASP A 89 13.58 -13.52 10.74
CA ASP A 89 14.38 -12.65 9.87
C ASP A 89 13.86 -12.72 8.44
N ALA A 90 13.57 -13.94 7.96
CA ALA A 90 12.97 -14.15 6.65
C ALA A 90 11.58 -13.51 6.56
N ALA A 91 10.77 -13.61 7.61
CA ALA A 91 9.47 -12.97 7.70
C ALA A 91 9.58 -11.43 7.61
N LEU A 92 10.50 -10.83 8.37
CA LEU A 92 10.72 -9.38 8.30
C LEU A 92 11.16 -8.93 6.91
N LEU A 93 12.10 -9.65 6.29
CA LEU A 93 12.57 -9.34 4.93
C LEU A 93 11.47 -9.52 3.87
N ASP A 94 10.64 -10.55 4.01
CA ASP A 94 9.51 -10.79 3.11
C ASP A 94 8.51 -9.63 3.17
N TRP A 95 8.11 -9.26 4.38
CA TRP A 95 7.22 -8.12 4.60
C TRP A 95 7.79 -6.80 4.04
N LEU A 96 9.08 -6.52 4.29
CA LEU A 96 9.76 -5.33 3.77
C LEU A 96 9.85 -5.32 2.23
N THR A 97 10.05 -6.50 1.63
CA THR A 97 10.09 -6.64 0.17
C THR A 97 8.76 -6.24 -0.44
N GLU A 98 7.66 -6.72 0.15
CA GLU A 98 6.30 -6.39 -0.29
C GLU A 98 5.98 -4.90 -0.07
N PHE A 99 6.35 -4.35 1.10
CA PHE A 99 6.22 -2.91 1.39
C PHE A 99 6.91 -2.04 0.34
N VAL A 100 8.15 -2.38 -0.04
CA VAL A 100 8.91 -1.61 -1.04
C VAL A 100 8.29 -1.72 -2.43
N ALA A 101 7.89 -2.92 -2.86
CA ALA A 101 7.22 -3.13 -4.14
C ALA A 101 5.95 -2.28 -4.26
N TYR A 102 5.15 -2.23 -3.19
CA TYR A 102 3.95 -1.38 -3.18
C TYR A 102 4.27 0.10 -3.26
N ASN A 103 5.26 0.60 -2.51
CA ASN A 103 5.58 2.03 -2.54
C ASN A 103 6.13 2.49 -3.90
N GLN A 104 6.83 1.62 -4.64
CA GLN A 104 7.27 1.91 -6.01
C GLN A 104 6.11 2.01 -7.01
N THR A 105 5.02 1.29 -6.76
CA THR A 105 3.83 1.20 -7.62
C THR A 105 3.13 2.56 -7.76
N PHE A 106 3.28 3.46 -6.78
CA PHE A 106 2.61 4.76 -6.74
C PHE A 106 3.56 5.93 -7.01
N ARG A 107 4.58 5.70 -7.85
CA ARG A 107 5.54 6.72 -8.30
C ARG A 107 4.84 8.05 -8.68
N GLY A 108 5.29 9.13 -8.06
CA GLY A 108 4.74 10.49 -8.27
C GLY A 108 3.49 10.84 -7.47
N LEU A 109 2.98 9.95 -6.60
CA LEU A 109 1.86 10.25 -5.69
C LEU A 109 2.33 10.63 -4.27
N SER A 110 3.63 10.79 -4.07
CA SER A 110 4.25 11.04 -2.77
C SER A 110 3.74 12.30 -2.07
N GLU A 111 3.39 13.34 -2.83
CA GLU A 111 2.82 14.57 -2.27
C GLU A 111 1.40 14.36 -1.72
N ILE A 112 0.56 13.59 -2.42
CA ILE A 112 -0.79 13.23 -1.97
C ILE A 112 -0.69 12.35 -0.72
N VAL A 113 0.18 11.33 -0.74
CA VAL A 113 0.46 10.48 0.42
C VAL A 113 0.88 11.32 1.63
N LEU A 114 1.82 12.23 1.45
CA LEU A 114 2.36 13.05 2.54
C LEU A 114 1.32 14.04 3.09
N ALA A 115 0.48 14.63 2.23
CA ALA A 115 -0.57 15.55 2.65
C ALA A 115 -1.65 14.82 3.47
N THR A 116 -2.12 13.67 3.01
CA THR A 116 -3.18 12.91 3.69
C THR A 116 -2.69 12.26 4.98
N LEU A 117 -1.41 11.86 5.08
CA LEU A 117 -0.86 11.36 6.35
C LEU A 117 -0.83 12.41 7.48
N ARG A 118 -1.06 13.69 7.17
CA ARG A 118 -1.25 14.77 8.17
C ARG A 118 -2.69 14.88 8.65
N ASP A 119 -3.65 14.31 7.91
CA ASP A 119 -5.03 14.17 8.35
C ASP A 119 -5.16 12.90 9.20
N HIS A 120 -5.11 13.08 10.52
CA HIS A 120 -5.17 12.01 11.51
C HIS A 120 -6.53 11.31 11.58
N ASP A 121 -7.58 11.91 11.01
CA ASP A 121 -8.93 11.33 10.96
C ASP A 121 -9.17 10.52 9.66
N SER A 122 -8.23 10.56 8.72
CA SER A 122 -8.35 9.86 7.45
C SER A 122 -8.23 8.34 7.59
N ALA A 123 -8.97 7.60 6.74
CA ALA A 123 -8.85 6.14 6.67
C ALA A 123 -7.44 5.70 6.25
N LEU A 124 -6.72 6.52 5.47
CA LEU A 124 -5.34 6.26 5.09
C LEU A 124 -4.40 6.33 6.30
N TYR A 125 -4.54 7.35 7.13
CA TYR A 125 -3.75 7.47 8.36
C TYR A 125 -3.99 6.28 9.30
N ALA A 126 -5.25 5.90 9.51
CA ALA A 126 -5.61 4.74 10.33
C ALA A 126 -4.98 3.44 9.81
N SER A 127 -5.09 3.16 8.50
CA SER A 127 -4.46 1.98 7.89
C SER A 127 -2.93 2.02 7.96
N CYS A 128 -2.30 3.19 7.73
CA CYS A 128 -0.85 3.35 7.84
C CYS A 128 -0.36 3.07 9.26
N LYS A 129 -1.07 3.58 10.27
CA LYS A 129 -0.77 3.32 11.69
C LYS A 129 -0.87 1.83 12.02
N ALA A 130 -1.93 1.16 11.59
CA ALA A 130 -2.12 -0.28 11.82
C ALA A 130 -1.01 -1.11 11.14
N MET A 131 -0.72 -0.84 9.87
CA MET A 131 0.37 -1.48 9.14
C MET A 131 1.71 -1.33 9.86
N ARG A 132 2.05 -0.11 10.31
CA ARG A 132 3.30 0.14 11.03
C ARG A 132 3.37 -0.60 12.37
N ALA A 133 2.25 -0.69 13.08
CA ALA A 133 2.18 -1.43 14.35
C ALA A 133 2.42 -2.93 14.14
N ASN A 134 1.72 -3.56 13.18
CA ASN A 134 1.88 -4.99 12.92
C ASN A 134 3.30 -5.35 12.43
N ALA A 135 3.91 -4.49 11.61
CA ALA A 135 5.29 -4.70 11.18
C ALA A 135 6.33 -4.41 12.27
N ALA A 136 6.02 -3.52 13.23
CA ALA A 136 6.85 -3.34 14.41
C ALA A 136 6.90 -4.62 15.27
N ASP A 137 5.80 -5.37 15.34
CA ASP A 137 5.77 -6.65 16.07
C ASP A 137 6.71 -7.70 15.45
N LEU A 138 6.88 -7.70 14.12
CA LEU A 138 7.86 -8.56 13.43
C LEU A 138 9.30 -8.19 13.83
N LEU A 139 9.62 -6.89 13.84
CA LEU A 139 10.94 -6.40 14.28
C LEU A 139 11.19 -6.76 15.74
N THR A 140 10.23 -6.46 16.64
CA THR A 140 10.36 -6.78 18.06
C THR A 140 10.53 -8.29 18.28
N ARG A 141 9.86 -9.13 17.49
CA ARG A 141 10.04 -10.58 17.57
C ARG A 141 11.47 -11.00 17.20
N ALA A 142 12.01 -10.51 16.09
CA ALA A 142 13.38 -10.81 15.67
C ALA A 142 14.42 -10.30 16.72
N GLN A 143 14.17 -9.13 17.30
CA GLN A 143 14.99 -8.59 18.40
C GLN A 143 14.95 -9.47 19.65
N ARG A 144 13.76 -9.95 20.07
CA ARG A 144 13.61 -10.87 21.22
C ARG A 144 14.32 -12.21 21.01
N LEU A 145 14.39 -12.69 19.76
CA LEU A 145 15.14 -13.89 19.39
C LEU A 145 16.65 -13.66 19.30
N GLY A 146 17.11 -12.41 19.43
CA GLY A 146 18.51 -12.05 19.35
C GLY A 146 19.11 -12.13 17.94
N THR A 147 18.29 -12.33 16.91
CA THR A 147 18.76 -12.39 15.52
C THR A 147 18.99 -11.00 14.93
N VAL A 148 18.25 -9.99 15.43
CA VAL A 148 18.34 -8.59 15.01
C VAL A 148 18.81 -7.68 16.16
N ARG A 149 19.57 -6.62 15.83
CA ARG A 149 20.03 -5.57 16.75
C ARG A 149 18.86 -4.80 17.38
N ASP A 150 19.02 -4.38 18.63
CA ASP A 150 17.97 -3.74 19.46
C ASP A 150 18.10 -2.22 19.59
N ASP A 151 19.07 -1.61 18.92
CA ASP A 151 19.31 -0.16 18.87
C ASP A 151 18.64 0.51 17.66
N ILE A 152 17.72 -0.17 16.99
CA ILE A 152 16.86 0.38 15.93
C ILE A 152 15.40 0.18 16.28
N ASP A 153 14.56 1.13 15.89
CA ASP A 153 13.11 1.01 16.00
C ASP A 153 12.42 0.78 14.64
N ALA A 154 11.10 0.58 14.68
CA ALA A 154 10.32 0.39 13.46
C ALA A 154 10.31 1.65 12.57
N ALA A 155 10.41 2.86 13.14
CA ALA A 155 10.45 4.09 12.37
C ALA A 155 11.75 4.21 11.57
N ASP A 156 12.89 3.83 12.14
CA ASP A 156 14.18 3.73 11.44
C ASP A 156 14.08 2.75 10.27
N LEU A 157 13.49 1.57 10.52
CA LEU A 157 13.30 0.53 9.52
C LEU A 157 12.43 1.00 8.35
N PHE A 158 11.27 1.61 8.63
CA PHE A 158 10.40 2.15 7.59
C PHE A 158 11.06 3.30 6.83
N THR A 159 11.84 4.14 7.50
CA THR A 159 12.55 5.25 6.85
C THR A 159 13.56 4.71 5.83
N HIS A 160 14.34 3.69 6.19
CA HIS A 160 15.25 3.03 5.26
C HIS A 160 14.51 2.36 4.09
N ALA A 161 13.46 1.58 4.40
CA ALA A 161 12.67 0.90 3.37
C ALA A 161 12.01 1.89 2.39
N ALA A 162 11.44 2.99 2.90
CA ALA A 162 10.88 4.05 2.08
C ALA A 162 11.94 4.76 1.23
N GLY A 163 13.14 4.99 1.78
CA GLY A 163 14.28 5.52 1.04
C GLY A 163 14.71 4.61 -0.11
N ILE A 164 14.76 3.29 0.12
CA ILE A 164 15.04 2.29 -0.93
C ILE A 164 13.95 2.35 -2.00
N ALA A 165 12.67 2.33 -1.61
CA ALA A 165 11.54 2.39 -2.54
C ALA A 165 11.62 3.65 -3.42
N TRP A 166 11.86 4.81 -2.81
CA TRP A 166 12.02 6.07 -3.53
C TRP A 166 13.22 6.08 -4.48
N ALA A 167 14.39 5.60 -4.03
CA ALA A 167 15.61 5.56 -4.84
C ALA A 167 15.51 4.58 -6.03
N THR A 168 14.58 3.63 -5.96
CA THR A 168 14.40 2.57 -6.97
C THR A 168 13.10 2.70 -7.76
N GLN A 169 12.26 3.70 -7.50
CA GLN A 169 10.98 3.91 -8.20
C GLN A 169 11.13 4.20 -9.72
N TYR A 170 12.32 4.61 -10.14
CA TYR A 170 12.70 4.82 -11.55
C TYR A 170 13.81 3.85 -12.00
N ALA A 171 13.99 2.74 -11.29
CA ALA A 171 14.98 1.75 -11.68
C ALA A 171 14.74 1.29 -13.12
N PRO A 172 15.79 1.19 -13.96
CA PRO A 172 15.65 0.66 -15.31
C PRO A 172 15.03 -0.73 -15.29
N THR A 173 14.26 -1.06 -16.34
CA THR A 173 13.65 -2.39 -16.52
C THR A 173 14.68 -3.52 -16.57
N GLU A 174 15.95 -3.18 -16.79
CA GLU A 174 17.08 -4.10 -16.84
C GLU A 174 17.54 -4.58 -15.44
N ASP A 175 17.10 -3.93 -14.36
CA ASP A 175 17.44 -4.33 -12.99
C ASP A 175 16.23 -4.34 -12.02
N PRO A 176 15.22 -5.19 -12.27
CA PRO A 176 14.04 -5.30 -11.41
C PRO A 176 14.39 -5.82 -10.00
N GLY A 177 15.55 -6.46 -9.84
CA GLY A 177 16.03 -7.01 -8.56
C GLY A 177 16.69 -5.99 -7.64
N ARG A 178 16.92 -4.74 -8.08
CA ARG A 178 17.72 -3.75 -7.33
C ARG A 178 17.19 -3.49 -5.93
N ALA A 179 15.88 -3.25 -5.82
CA ALA A 179 15.24 -2.93 -4.55
C ALA A 179 15.36 -4.09 -3.54
N ARG A 180 15.13 -5.32 -4.00
CA ARG A 180 15.28 -6.53 -3.18
C ARG A 180 16.72 -6.75 -2.73
N ARG A 181 17.71 -6.47 -3.59
CA ARG A 181 19.13 -6.57 -3.20
C ARG A 181 19.51 -5.51 -2.16
N LEU A 182 19.05 -4.25 -2.33
CA LEU A 182 19.30 -3.18 -1.35
C LEU A 182 18.64 -3.49 0.00
N LEU A 183 17.41 -4.02 -0.02
CA LEU A 183 16.75 -4.49 1.20
C LEU A 183 17.53 -5.61 1.89
N ARG A 184 18.04 -6.59 1.14
CA ARG A 184 18.88 -7.66 1.71
C ARG A 184 20.12 -7.10 2.38
N VAL A 185 20.86 -6.20 1.73
CA VAL A 185 22.03 -5.53 2.32
C VAL A 185 21.66 -4.79 3.59
N MET A 186 20.54 -4.06 3.59
CA MET A 186 20.03 -3.38 4.77
C MET A 186 19.72 -4.38 5.89
N THR A 187 18.93 -5.43 5.64
CA THR A 187 18.54 -6.43 6.64
C THR A 187 19.72 -7.26 7.14
N ASP A 188 20.70 -7.57 6.29
CA ASP A 188 21.93 -8.26 6.70
C ASP A 188 22.73 -7.39 7.68
N GLY A 189 22.74 -6.06 7.50
CA GLY A 189 23.34 -5.11 8.45
C GLY A 189 22.57 -4.94 9.76
N LEU A 190 21.34 -5.47 9.87
CA LEU A 190 20.56 -5.51 11.10
C LEU A 190 20.84 -6.76 11.93
N ARG A 191 21.47 -7.79 11.35
CA ARG A 191 21.77 -9.02 12.08
C ARG A 191 22.79 -8.75 13.18
N ARG A 192 22.60 -9.37 14.35
CA ARG A 192 23.62 -9.33 15.39
C ARG A 192 24.87 -10.09 14.92
N PRO A 193 26.09 -9.56 15.16
CA PRO A 193 27.31 -10.34 14.97
C PRO A 193 27.22 -11.61 15.82
N THR A 194 27.44 -12.77 15.20
CA THR A 194 27.67 -14.06 15.88
C THR A 194 28.96 -14.05 16.66
#